data_AF-A0A957QLZ3-F1
#
_entry.id   AF-A0A957QLZ3-F1
#
_cell.length_a   1.000
_cell.length_b   1.000
_cell.length_c   1.000
_cell.angle_alpha   90.00
_cell.angle_beta   90.00
_cell.angle_gamma   90.00
#
_symmetry.space_group_name_H-M   'P 1'
#
loop_
_entity.id
_entity.type
_entity.pdbx_description
1 polymer ?
#
loop_
_entity_poly.entity_id
_entity_poly.type
_entity_poly.pdbx_seq_one_letter_code
_entity_poly.pdbx_strand_id
1 'polypeptide(L)'
;MNRLRSLTPTSLVVLCFPLLLLLLFFGSVQSATQKSPATAPNGLQHLAQITGQPLQPSPISEDGCPAGGTVDQDGWVVNYVTTNHDGLRVYDVAYNGVTIMHSSKLVEWHSDYGTSGFRSETGCTGGGGGFSIFPYGDTQVRSIVDGPTTVGFEIVQDFRMGNWGANCNYRYEQHFQFFSDGRFRVVAGAYGRGCGSDAMYRPVIRLDLAIGGQENNQVASWDGNAWTDVATERWFLPSDLQHFNGLYPLRISGNGYSYYMEPAQGQFGDEGRGDTPFVYVTQYQAAEGENDLGVIGACCNDDHRQGPDQFVNGESVANENIVLWYVSQAQTDVTVGDMYCWTVTGEPNPETYPCFTGPMFVPINAPVTPTPTATTSPSATQTPSPTATPTPITVLLPAIQRAPPTPTPTATPPPASSGAIDITVIYYNPPGGTEPNE
;
A
#
# COMPACT_ATOMS: atom_id res chain seq x y z
N MET A 1 -64.55 -13.10 41.29
CA MET A 1 -65.62 -12.11 41.01
C MET A 1 -65.09 -11.20 39.89
N ASN A 2 -65.43 -11.49 38.63
CA ASN A 2 -66.31 -10.70 37.74
C ASN A 2 -65.86 -9.22 37.59
N ARG A 3 -65.71 -8.58 36.42
CA ARG A 3 -65.95 -8.91 35.00
C ARG A 3 -65.26 -7.82 34.13
N LEU A 4 -64.90 -8.20 32.91
CA LEU A 4 -64.57 -7.33 31.75
C LEU A 4 -65.77 -6.48 31.25
N ARG A 5 -65.46 -5.30 30.66
CA ARG A 5 -66.06 -4.53 29.52
C ARG A 5 -65.64 -3.05 29.69
N SER A 6 -65.39 -2.21 28.68
CA SER A 6 -65.94 -2.10 27.33
C SER A 6 -64.99 -1.41 26.34
N LEU A 7 -65.07 -1.83 25.07
CA LEU A 7 -64.65 -1.09 23.86
C LEU A 7 -65.80 -0.20 23.35
N THR A 8 -65.47 0.91 22.69
CA THR A 8 -66.36 1.59 21.72
C THR A 8 -65.58 1.93 20.45
N PRO A 9 -66.16 1.75 19.24
CA PRO A 9 -65.52 2.02 17.95
C PRO A 9 -66.09 3.30 17.28
N THR A 10 -65.39 3.85 16.28
CA THR A 10 -65.93 4.87 15.38
C THR A 10 -65.70 4.50 13.90
N SER A 11 -66.82 4.09 13.31
CA SER A 11 -67.35 4.38 11.97
C SER A 11 -66.48 4.30 10.70
N LEU A 12 -66.79 3.24 9.96
CA LEU A 12 -66.67 3.06 8.51
C LEU A 12 -67.77 3.88 7.79
N VAL A 13 -67.44 4.60 6.73
CA VAL A 13 -68.41 5.09 5.74
C VAL A 13 -67.92 4.66 4.35
N VAL A 14 -68.74 3.84 3.70
CA VAL A 14 -68.65 3.44 2.29
C VAL A 14 -69.84 4.06 1.59
N LEU A 15 -69.65 4.73 0.45
CA LEU A 15 -70.67 4.88 -0.61
C LEU A 15 -70.05 5.34 -1.95
N CYS A 16 -70.14 4.41 -2.92
CA CYS A 16 -70.36 4.51 -4.38
C CYS A 16 -69.74 5.60 -5.28
N PHE A 17 -68.91 5.11 -6.22
CA PHE A 17 -68.79 5.35 -7.68
C PHE A 17 -69.69 6.39 -8.37
N PRO A 18 -69.17 7.07 -9.43
CA PRO A 18 -69.37 6.52 -10.78
C PRO A 18 -68.16 6.50 -11.72
N LEU A 19 -68.31 5.57 -12.65
CA LEU A 19 -67.61 5.23 -13.90
C LEU A 19 -67.34 6.43 -14.84
N LEU A 20 -66.11 6.58 -15.35
CA LEU A 20 -65.85 7.28 -16.62
C LEU A 20 -64.59 6.77 -17.36
N LEU A 21 -64.88 5.96 -18.39
CA LEU A 21 -64.35 5.94 -19.77
C LEU A 21 -62.89 6.41 -20.09
N LEU A 22 -62.08 5.43 -20.53
CA LEU A 22 -61.29 5.37 -21.78
C LEU A 22 -60.28 6.49 -22.11
N LEU A 23 -59.00 6.12 -22.22
CA LEU A 23 -58.14 6.43 -23.38
C LEU A 23 -56.85 5.58 -23.35
N LEU A 24 -56.72 4.73 -24.38
CA LEU A 24 -55.48 4.09 -24.81
C LEU A 24 -54.57 5.14 -25.44
N PHE A 25 -53.31 5.24 -25.02
CA PHE A 25 -52.13 5.58 -25.85
C PHE A 25 -50.88 5.47 -24.98
N PHE A 26 -50.05 4.43 -25.17
CA PHE A 26 -48.64 4.46 -24.77
C PHE A 26 -47.79 4.46 -26.04
N GLY A 27 -47.23 5.63 -26.34
CA GLY A 27 -46.09 5.80 -27.21
C GLY A 27 -44.80 5.79 -26.39
N SER A 28 -43.82 5.03 -26.90
CA SER A 28 -42.40 5.36 -27.05
C SER A 28 -41.54 5.88 -25.88
N VAL A 29 -40.52 5.06 -25.55
CA VAL A 29 -39.05 5.34 -25.55
C VAL A 29 -38.42 6.32 -24.52
N GLN A 30 -37.32 5.84 -23.89
CA GLN A 30 -36.22 6.53 -23.18
C GLN A 30 -36.57 7.16 -21.80
N SER A 31 -35.71 7.21 -20.78
CA SER A 31 -34.28 6.97 -20.59
C SER A 31 -34.04 6.66 -19.11
N ALA A 32 -33.07 5.81 -18.79
CA ALA A 32 -32.52 5.67 -17.45
C ALA A 32 -31.86 6.98 -17.01
N THR A 33 -32.25 7.49 -15.84
CA THR A 33 -31.59 8.61 -15.18
C THR A 33 -30.47 8.07 -14.29
N GLN A 34 -29.25 8.25 -14.79
CA GLN A 34 -27.99 8.06 -14.09
C GLN A 34 -27.94 9.03 -12.90
N LYS A 35 -27.86 8.50 -11.67
CA LYS A 35 -27.72 9.30 -10.45
C LYS A 35 -26.24 9.71 -10.33
N SER A 36 -25.95 10.99 -10.57
CA SER A 36 -24.61 11.56 -10.36
C SER A 36 -24.23 11.55 -8.86
N PRO A 37 -22.96 11.28 -8.50
CA PRO A 37 -22.48 11.45 -7.13
C PRO A 37 -22.36 12.95 -6.78
N ALA A 38 -22.59 13.25 -5.50
CA ALA A 38 -22.51 14.59 -4.95
C ALA A 38 -21.06 15.13 -4.97
N THR A 39 -20.92 16.39 -5.39
CA THR A 39 -19.68 17.16 -5.44
C THR A 39 -19.18 17.47 -4.02
N ALA A 40 -17.99 16.97 -3.65
CA ALA A 40 -17.24 17.43 -2.49
C ALA A 40 -16.52 18.77 -2.81
N PRO A 41 -16.28 19.65 -1.83
CA PRO A 41 -15.64 20.93 -2.09
C PRO A 41 -14.12 20.78 -2.22
N ASN A 42 -13.59 21.17 -3.38
CA ASN A 42 -12.20 21.58 -3.66
C ASN A 42 -11.08 20.88 -2.87
N GLY A 43 -10.91 19.58 -3.08
CA GLY A 43 -9.62 18.88 -2.93
C GLY A 43 -9.17 18.42 -4.31
N LEU A 44 -7.89 18.62 -4.66
CA LEU A 44 -7.29 18.16 -5.92
C LEU A 44 -7.45 16.63 -6.03
N GLN A 45 -8.48 16.16 -6.72
CA GLN A 45 -8.59 14.76 -7.15
C GLN A 45 -8.03 14.67 -8.57
N HIS A 46 -6.78 14.25 -8.69
CA HIS A 46 -6.20 13.82 -9.96
C HIS A 46 -5.78 12.36 -9.82
N LEU A 47 -6.28 11.54 -10.74
CA LEU A 47 -6.12 10.09 -10.75
C LEU A 47 -4.73 9.75 -11.30
N ALA A 48 -3.78 9.43 -10.43
CA ALA A 48 -2.53 8.83 -10.86
C ALA A 48 -2.78 7.37 -11.29
N GLN A 49 -2.32 6.99 -12.48
CA GLN A 49 -2.29 5.62 -12.97
C GLN A 49 -0.86 5.07 -12.89
N ILE A 50 -0.71 3.79 -12.58
CA ILE A 50 0.61 3.15 -12.60
C ILE A 50 0.82 2.56 -14.00
N THR A 51 1.88 2.97 -14.70
CA THR A 51 2.26 2.36 -15.98
C THR A 51 3.71 1.90 -15.91
N GLY A 52 3.94 0.60 -16.01
CA GLY A 52 5.27 0.00 -15.83
C GLY A 52 5.88 -0.51 -17.13
N GLN A 53 6.92 0.16 -17.62
CA GLN A 53 8.13 -0.54 -18.06
C GLN A 53 9.04 -0.65 -16.83
N PRO A 54 9.46 -1.85 -16.41
CA PRO A 54 10.31 -2.00 -15.23
C PRO A 54 11.62 -1.24 -15.42
N LEU A 55 11.95 -0.35 -14.48
CA LEU A 55 13.26 0.27 -14.39
C LEU A 55 14.23 -0.77 -13.81
N GLN A 56 14.69 -1.70 -14.65
CA GLN A 56 15.62 -2.80 -14.37
C GLN A 56 15.22 -3.74 -13.20
N PRO A 57 14.93 -5.04 -13.46
CA PRO A 57 14.80 -6.01 -12.37
C PRO A 57 16.14 -6.22 -11.65
N SER A 58 16.14 -6.21 -10.31
CA SER A 58 17.29 -6.64 -9.51
C SER A 58 17.33 -8.18 -9.48
N PRO A 59 18.48 -8.83 -9.77
CA PRO A 59 18.58 -10.29 -9.77
C PRO A 59 18.32 -10.89 -8.38
N ILE A 60 17.77 -12.10 -8.29
CA ILE A 60 17.64 -12.85 -7.02
C ILE A 60 19.03 -12.98 -6.35
N SER A 61 19.13 -12.67 -5.05
CA SER A 61 20.36 -12.79 -4.26
C SER A 61 20.76 -14.25 -4.03
N GLU A 62 22.01 -14.49 -3.62
CA GLU A 62 22.51 -15.85 -3.30
C GLU A 62 21.69 -16.56 -2.21
N ASP A 63 20.95 -15.81 -1.39
CA ASP A 63 20.10 -16.31 -0.31
C ASP A 63 18.67 -16.66 -0.78
N GLY A 64 18.35 -16.49 -2.06
CA GLY A 64 17.03 -16.79 -2.63
C GLY A 64 15.98 -15.69 -2.43
N CYS A 65 16.35 -14.56 -1.83
CA CYS A 65 15.54 -13.35 -1.77
C CYS A 65 15.64 -12.54 -3.08
N PRO A 66 14.60 -11.77 -3.46
CA PRO A 66 14.77 -10.66 -4.39
C PRO A 66 15.90 -9.74 -3.90
N ALA A 67 16.85 -9.36 -4.77
CA ALA A 67 17.89 -8.44 -4.32
C ALA A 67 17.32 -7.07 -3.98
N GLY A 68 17.85 -6.50 -2.91
CA GLY A 68 17.64 -5.11 -2.57
C GLY A 68 18.30 -4.15 -3.56
N GLY A 69 18.12 -2.86 -3.32
CA GLY A 69 18.71 -1.82 -4.14
C GLY A 69 18.56 -0.43 -3.52
N THR A 70 18.95 0.56 -4.31
CA THR A 70 18.83 1.97 -3.98
C THR A 70 18.19 2.69 -5.15
N VAL A 71 17.21 3.55 -4.85
CA VAL A 71 16.61 4.48 -5.81
C VAL A 71 17.06 5.89 -5.44
N ASP A 72 17.58 6.64 -6.41
CA ASP A 72 17.94 8.06 -6.30
C ASP A 72 17.30 8.82 -7.47
N GLN A 73 16.09 9.33 -7.26
CA GLN A 73 15.31 10.05 -8.27
C GLN A 73 14.24 10.95 -7.65
N ASP A 74 13.83 11.99 -8.37
CA ASP A 74 12.76 12.92 -7.95
C ASP A 74 12.98 13.53 -6.56
N GLY A 75 14.25 13.74 -6.18
CA GLY A 75 14.66 14.26 -4.87
C GLY A 75 14.69 13.20 -3.77
N TRP A 76 14.26 11.97 -4.03
CA TRP A 76 14.28 10.88 -3.06
C TRP A 76 15.55 10.04 -3.17
N VAL A 77 16.08 9.65 -2.01
CA VAL A 77 17.03 8.54 -1.87
C VAL A 77 16.39 7.50 -0.98
N VAL A 78 16.25 6.27 -1.50
CA VAL A 78 15.55 5.17 -0.82
C VAL A 78 16.34 3.89 -1.00
N ASN A 79 16.77 3.27 0.10
CA ASN A 79 17.24 1.90 0.07
C ASN A 79 16.07 0.95 0.31
N TYR A 80 16.10 -0.22 -0.32
CA TYR A 80 15.08 -1.25 -0.15
C TYR A 80 15.67 -2.65 -0.14
N VAL A 81 15.00 -3.55 0.57
CA VAL A 81 15.34 -4.98 0.62
C VAL A 81 14.11 -5.81 0.96
N THR A 82 14.00 -7.02 0.43
CA THR A 82 13.04 -8.01 0.94
C THR A 82 13.66 -8.75 2.12
N THR A 83 12.99 -8.72 3.27
CA THR A 83 13.47 -9.30 4.53
C THR A 83 13.12 -10.79 4.66
N ASN A 84 13.60 -11.43 5.74
CA ASN A 84 13.34 -12.84 5.98
C ASN A 84 11.90 -13.09 6.44
N HIS A 85 11.31 -12.15 7.20
CA HIS A 85 9.99 -12.31 7.83
C HIS A 85 9.04 -11.09 7.77
N ASP A 86 9.55 -9.88 7.54
CA ASP A 86 8.77 -8.62 7.63
C ASP A 86 8.53 -7.95 6.25
N GLY A 87 8.54 -8.76 5.19
CA GLY A 87 8.22 -8.35 3.83
C GLY A 87 9.25 -7.41 3.21
N LEU A 88 8.77 -6.53 2.34
CA LEU A 88 9.55 -5.46 1.74
C LEU A 88 9.81 -4.38 2.79
N ARG A 89 11.08 -4.03 2.96
CA ARG A 89 11.53 -2.94 3.83
C ARG A 89 12.18 -1.85 2.99
N VAL A 90 11.79 -0.60 3.24
CA VAL A 90 12.57 0.58 2.85
C VAL A 90 13.31 1.13 4.05
N TYR A 91 14.49 1.73 3.83
CA TYR A 91 15.30 2.30 4.91
C TYR A 91 16.24 3.41 4.42
N ASP A 92 16.73 4.20 5.38
CA ASP A 92 17.53 5.42 5.14
C ASP A 92 16.87 6.34 4.09
N VAL A 93 15.57 6.58 4.25
CA VAL A 93 14.76 7.33 3.30
C VAL A 93 14.99 8.82 3.50
N ALA A 94 15.41 9.51 2.44
CA ALA A 94 15.59 10.95 2.44
C ALA A 94 14.89 11.62 1.26
N TYR A 95 14.42 12.86 1.46
CA TYR A 95 13.87 13.71 0.42
C TYR A 95 14.60 15.06 0.42
N ASN A 96 15.16 15.46 -0.72
CA ASN A 96 15.98 16.66 -0.89
C ASN A 96 17.08 16.81 0.17
N GLY A 97 17.73 15.70 0.52
CA GLY A 97 18.80 15.63 1.52
C GLY A 97 18.33 15.66 2.98
N VAL A 98 17.02 15.65 3.22
CA VAL A 98 16.42 15.61 4.56
C VAL A 98 15.98 14.19 4.85
N THR A 99 16.47 13.59 5.93
CA THR A 99 15.97 12.29 6.41
C THR A 99 14.48 12.39 6.71
N ILE A 100 13.69 11.44 6.21
CA ILE A 100 12.24 11.39 6.42
C ILE A 100 11.87 10.17 7.26
N MET A 101 12.53 9.04 7.01
CA MET A 101 12.19 7.76 7.64
C MET A 101 13.44 6.91 7.76
N HIS A 102 13.64 6.34 8.95
CA HIS A 102 14.73 5.41 9.20
C HIS A 102 14.42 4.05 8.56
N SER A 103 13.21 3.53 8.80
CA SER A 103 12.72 2.33 8.11
C SER A 103 11.20 2.23 8.07
N SER A 104 10.67 1.49 7.10
CA SER A 104 9.29 1.03 7.14
C SER A 104 9.15 -0.34 6.47
N LYS A 105 8.26 -1.16 7.03
CA LYS A 105 8.01 -2.55 6.64
C LYS A 105 6.63 -3.02 7.09
N LEU A 106 6.17 -4.14 6.55
CA LEU A 106 4.92 -4.79 6.95
C LEU A 106 5.27 -6.06 7.74
N VAL A 107 5.09 -6.01 9.05
CA VAL A 107 5.60 -7.05 9.96
C VAL A 107 4.72 -8.29 9.99
N GLU A 108 3.40 -8.13 9.81
CA GLU A 108 2.46 -9.24 9.90
C GLU A 108 1.15 -8.94 9.16
N TRP A 109 0.49 -9.98 8.67
CA TRP A 109 -0.89 -9.94 8.17
C TRP A 109 -1.83 -10.70 9.09
N HIS A 110 -2.92 -10.07 9.50
CA HIS A 110 -4.05 -10.77 10.11
C HIS A 110 -5.12 -11.04 9.06
N SER A 111 -5.60 -12.28 8.99
CA SER A 111 -6.76 -12.68 8.18
C SER A 111 -7.82 -13.25 9.10
N ASP A 112 -8.84 -12.45 9.37
CA ASP A 112 -9.88 -12.74 10.37
C ASP A 112 -11.20 -13.12 9.71
N TYR A 113 -11.80 -14.21 10.17
CA TYR A 113 -13.09 -14.75 9.70
C TYR A 113 -14.14 -14.70 10.84
N GLY A 114 -13.98 -13.78 11.79
CA GLY A 114 -14.88 -13.48 12.92
C GLY A 114 -14.87 -14.51 14.05
N THR A 115 -14.80 -15.81 13.73
CA THR A 115 -14.71 -16.91 14.72
C THR A 115 -13.37 -17.63 14.72
N SER A 116 -12.53 -17.34 13.72
CA SER A 116 -11.20 -17.91 13.54
C SER A 116 -10.36 -16.94 12.73
N GLY A 117 -9.04 -17.12 12.73
CA GLY A 117 -8.19 -16.38 11.82
C GLY A 117 -6.75 -16.83 11.85
N PHE A 118 -5.97 -16.22 10.96
CA PHE A 118 -4.59 -16.60 10.71
C PHE A 118 -3.68 -15.39 10.75
N ARG A 119 -2.46 -15.61 11.22
CA ARG A 119 -1.34 -14.68 11.11
C ARG A 119 -0.45 -15.17 9.99
N SER A 120 -0.16 -14.31 9.03
CA SER A 120 0.76 -14.62 7.94
C SER A 120 1.95 -13.67 8.01
N GLU A 121 3.10 -14.21 7.64
CA GLU A 121 4.33 -13.46 7.48
C GLU A 121 4.71 -13.46 6.01
N THR A 122 5.33 -12.38 5.55
CA THR A 122 5.83 -12.25 4.18
C THR A 122 7.34 -12.17 4.24
N GLY A 123 8.07 -12.99 3.50
CA GLY A 123 9.53 -12.96 3.57
C GLY A 123 10.19 -14.19 2.97
N CYS A 124 11.51 -14.21 2.96
CA CYS A 124 12.26 -15.20 2.18
C CYS A 124 12.39 -16.58 2.83
N THR A 125 12.56 -16.66 4.15
CA THR A 125 13.00 -17.92 4.79
C THR A 125 11.88 -18.64 5.54
N GLY A 126 10.80 -17.93 5.85
CA GLY A 126 9.73 -18.43 6.72
C GLY A 126 10.22 -18.76 8.13
N GLY A 127 9.31 -19.05 9.06
CA GLY A 127 9.64 -19.39 10.45
C GLY A 127 9.59 -18.24 11.46
N GLY A 128 9.00 -17.10 11.08
CA GLY A 128 8.71 -15.98 11.99
C GLY A 128 7.47 -16.19 12.88
N GLY A 129 6.87 -17.39 12.82
CA GLY A 129 5.74 -17.82 13.65
C GLY A 129 4.38 -17.82 12.96
N GLY A 130 4.30 -17.28 11.73
CA GLY A 130 3.08 -17.18 10.94
C GLY A 130 3.04 -18.15 9.77
N PHE A 131 1.96 -18.10 8.98
CA PHE A 131 1.94 -18.75 7.67
C PHE A 131 2.85 -17.98 6.71
N SER A 132 3.96 -18.60 6.31
CA SER A 132 4.94 -17.97 5.42
C SER A 132 4.42 -17.84 4.00
N ILE A 133 4.48 -16.62 3.46
CA ILE A 133 4.15 -16.29 2.08
C ILE A 133 5.40 -15.71 1.44
N PHE A 134 5.96 -16.45 0.49
CA PHE A 134 7.25 -16.15 -0.10
C PHE A 134 7.14 -15.09 -1.20
N PRO A 135 8.23 -14.32 -1.44
CA PRO A 135 8.29 -13.37 -2.55
C PRO A 135 8.10 -14.08 -3.89
N TYR A 136 7.34 -13.46 -4.78
CA TYR A 136 7.10 -13.93 -6.13
C TYR A 136 7.72 -12.97 -7.15
N GLY A 137 8.80 -13.43 -7.79
CA GLY A 137 9.59 -12.60 -8.72
C GLY A 137 10.40 -11.51 -8.02
N ASP A 138 11.05 -10.69 -8.85
CA ASP A 138 11.93 -9.62 -8.39
C ASP A 138 11.16 -8.43 -7.82
N THR A 139 11.78 -7.71 -6.88
CA THR A 139 11.29 -6.39 -6.44
C THR A 139 11.36 -5.41 -7.62
N GLN A 140 10.28 -4.68 -7.86
CA GLN A 140 10.15 -3.80 -9.01
C GLN A 140 10.15 -2.33 -8.61
N VAL A 141 10.90 -1.52 -9.34
CA VAL A 141 10.77 -0.06 -9.31
C VAL A 141 9.98 0.38 -10.55
N ARG A 142 8.86 1.05 -10.33
CA ARG A 142 7.91 1.47 -11.38
C ARG A 142 7.67 2.97 -11.31
N SER A 143 7.43 3.61 -12.44
CA SER A 143 6.98 5.01 -12.46
C SER A 143 5.51 5.14 -12.08
N ILE A 144 5.20 6.15 -11.28
CA ILE A 144 3.83 6.61 -11.04
C ILE A 144 3.54 7.72 -12.03
N VAL A 145 2.46 7.59 -12.81
CA VAL A 145 2.10 8.59 -13.83
C VAL A 145 0.75 9.21 -13.54
N ASP A 146 0.60 10.48 -13.89
CA ASP A 146 -0.67 11.20 -13.93
C ASP A 146 -0.86 11.73 -15.35
N GLY A 147 -1.75 11.07 -16.11
CA GLY A 147 -1.85 11.24 -17.55
C GLY A 147 -0.50 11.03 -18.26
N PRO A 148 0.03 12.03 -18.99
CA PRO A 148 1.34 11.93 -19.65
C PRO A 148 2.53 12.24 -18.73
N THR A 149 2.30 12.62 -17.47
CA THR A 149 3.33 13.14 -16.57
C THR A 149 3.76 12.08 -15.58
N THR A 150 5.06 11.81 -15.45
CA THR A 150 5.56 11.04 -14.29
C THR A 150 5.54 11.93 -13.05
N VAL A 151 4.88 11.47 -12.00
CA VAL A 151 4.69 12.21 -10.73
C VAL A 151 5.42 11.56 -9.55
N GLY A 152 6.21 10.53 -9.82
CA GLY A 152 7.01 9.82 -8.83
C GLY A 152 7.29 8.38 -9.24
N PHE A 153 7.57 7.55 -8.25
CA PHE A 153 7.86 6.13 -8.43
C PHE A 153 7.33 5.30 -7.26
N GLU A 154 7.23 3.99 -7.47
CA GLU A 154 6.94 3.02 -6.42
C GLU A 154 7.93 1.86 -6.44
N ILE A 155 8.17 1.30 -5.25
CA ILE A 155 8.91 0.05 -5.04
C ILE A 155 7.89 -1.00 -4.63
N VAL A 156 7.79 -2.09 -5.40
CA VAL A 156 6.73 -3.10 -5.24
C VAL A 156 7.30 -4.50 -5.11
N GLN A 157 6.79 -5.26 -4.15
CA GLN A 157 7.05 -6.69 -4.03
C GLN A 157 5.73 -7.47 -3.96
N ASP A 158 5.60 -8.48 -4.83
CA ASP A 158 4.53 -9.47 -4.78
C ASP A 158 4.96 -10.63 -3.87
N PHE A 159 4.04 -11.09 -3.01
CA PHE A 159 4.20 -12.25 -2.14
C PHE A 159 3.06 -13.20 -2.41
N ARG A 160 3.36 -14.46 -2.74
CA ARG A 160 2.35 -15.37 -3.28
C ARG A 160 2.58 -16.81 -2.89
N MET A 161 1.52 -17.48 -2.45
CA MET A 161 1.51 -18.94 -2.31
C MET A 161 1.42 -19.62 -3.69
N GLY A 162 2.12 -20.74 -3.88
CA GLY A 162 2.26 -21.38 -5.19
C GLY A 162 0.95 -21.78 -5.89
N ASN A 163 -0.13 -22.07 -5.12
CA ASN A 163 -1.45 -22.39 -5.65
C ASN A 163 -2.46 -21.23 -5.47
N TRP A 164 -2.00 -19.98 -5.47
CA TRP A 164 -2.87 -18.81 -5.36
C TRP A 164 -4.04 -18.84 -6.35
N GLY A 165 -5.21 -18.42 -5.85
CA GLY A 165 -6.53 -18.60 -6.48
C GLY A 165 -7.29 -19.84 -5.96
N ALA A 166 -6.60 -20.81 -5.37
CA ALA A 166 -7.23 -21.88 -4.59
C ALA A 166 -7.61 -21.42 -3.18
N ASN A 167 -8.48 -22.18 -2.51
CA ASN A 167 -8.82 -21.96 -1.10
C ASN A 167 -7.55 -21.95 -0.22
N CYS A 168 -7.53 -21.05 0.76
CA CYS A 168 -6.44 -20.86 1.71
C CYS A 168 -5.07 -20.55 1.08
N ASN A 169 -5.04 -20.08 -0.17
CA ASN A 169 -3.81 -19.63 -0.82
C ASN A 169 -3.84 -18.12 -1.00
N TYR A 170 -2.95 -17.45 -0.29
CA TYR A 170 -2.91 -16.00 -0.18
C TYR A 170 -1.93 -15.40 -1.19
N ARG A 171 -2.26 -14.16 -1.60
CA ARG A 171 -1.36 -13.27 -2.33
C ARG A 171 -1.49 -11.86 -1.77
N TYR A 172 -0.34 -11.24 -1.55
CA TYR A 172 -0.21 -9.90 -1.02
C TYR A 172 0.78 -9.11 -1.87
N GLU A 173 0.51 -7.83 -2.07
CA GLU A 173 1.48 -6.87 -2.61
C GLU A 173 1.80 -5.81 -1.57
N GLN A 174 3.05 -5.36 -1.57
CA GLN A 174 3.54 -4.28 -0.72
C GLN A 174 4.15 -3.22 -1.60
N HIS A 175 3.75 -1.96 -1.40
CA HIS A 175 4.21 -0.83 -2.19
C HIS A 175 4.71 0.29 -1.28
N PHE A 176 5.85 0.85 -1.64
CA PHE A 176 6.29 2.15 -1.14
C PHE A 176 6.29 3.14 -2.29
N GLN A 177 5.38 4.12 -2.22
CA GLN A 177 5.17 5.12 -3.27
C GLN A 177 5.81 6.44 -2.83
N PHE A 178 6.61 7.05 -3.70
CA PHE A 178 7.33 8.29 -3.46
C PHE A 178 7.03 9.26 -4.59
N PHE A 179 6.48 10.42 -4.25
CA PHE A 179 6.02 11.42 -5.22
C PHE A 179 7.03 12.56 -5.35
N SER A 180 7.15 13.14 -6.54
CA SER A 180 8.09 14.21 -6.84
C SER A 180 7.83 15.51 -6.05
N ASP A 181 6.67 15.63 -5.41
CA ASP A 181 6.31 16.77 -4.55
C ASP A 181 6.64 16.53 -3.06
N GLY A 182 7.28 15.40 -2.74
CA GLY A 182 7.65 15.04 -1.37
C GLY A 182 6.59 14.25 -0.61
N ARG A 183 5.43 13.95 -1.21
CA ARG A 183 4.51 12.97 -0.62
C ARG A 183 5.12 11.57 -0.66
N PHE A 184 4.76 10.74 0.29
CA PHE A 184 5.02 9.30 0.22
C PHE A 184 3.84 8.51 0.77
N ARG A 185 3.68 7.26 0.35
CA ARG A 185 2.60 6.37 0.78
C ARG A 185 3.13 4.96 1.00
N VAL A 186 2.62 4.30 2.03
CA VAL A 186 2.87 2.88 2.27
C VAL A 186 1.58 2.13 1.99
N VAL A 187 1.61 1.16 1.08
CA VAL A 187 0.42 0.46 0.59
C VAL A 187 0.56 -1.04 0.82
N ALA A 188 -0.51 -1.62 1.34
CA ALA A 188 -0.68 -3.07 1.45
C ALA A 188 -1.86 -3.48 0.56
N GLY A 189 -1.64 -4.45 -0.33
CA GLY A 189 -2.65 -4.98 -1.24
C GLY A 189 -2.97 -6.43 -0.92
N ALA A 190 -4.21 -6.75 -0.54
CA ALA A 190 -4.65 -8.14 -0.40
C ALA A 190 -5.51 -8.57 -1.59
N TYR A 191 -5.13 -9.68 -2.23
CA TYR A 191 -5.81 -10.19 -3.42
C TYR A 191 -6.82 -11.30 -3.09
N GLY A 192 -6.89 -11.77 -1.84
CA GLY A 192 -7.61 -13.02 -1.52
C GLY A 192 -6.91 -14.25 -2.13
N ARG A 193 -7.57 -15.41 -2.28
CA ARG A 193 -8.96 -15.72 -1.91
C ARG A 193 -9.14 -15.99 -0.41
N GLY A 194 -8.06 -16.21 0.31
CA GLY A 194 -8.10 -16.65 1.69
C GLY A 194 -8.82 -17.99 1.87
N CYS A 195 -9.11 -18.35 3.11
CA CYS A 195 -9.80 -19.58 3.48
C CYS A 195 -11.34 -19.48 3.42
N GLY A 196 -11.88 -18.28 3.24
CA GLY A 196 -13.31 -17.97 3.28
C GLY A 196 -13.62 -16.69 2.51
N SER A 197 -14.91 -16.39 2.37
CA SER A 197 -15.42 -15.25 1.60
C SER A 197 -15.66 -13.99 2.42
N ASP A 198 -15.30 -14.00 3.70
CA ASP A 198 -15.64 -13.02 4.71
C ASP A 198 -14.41 -12.52 5.49
N ALA A 199 -13.21 -12.75 4.96
CA ALA A 199 -11.96 -12.32 5.61
C ALA A 199 -11.92 -10.80 5.80
N MET A 200 -11.58 -10.35 7.01
CA MET A 200 -11.05 -9.02 7.29
C MET A 200 -9.53 -9.09 7.29
N TYR A 201 -8.89 -8.41 6.34
CA TYR A 201 -7.44 -8.30 6.28
C TYR A 201 -6.96 -7.09 7.09
N ARG A 202 -6.00 -7.33 7.98
CA ARG A 202 -5.35 -6.28 8.79
C ARG A 202 -3.82 -6.36 8.65
N PRO A 203 -3.23 -5.74 7.62
CA PRO A 203 -1.78 -5.62 7.53
C PRO A 203 -1.26 -4.71 8.64
N VAL A 204 -0.22 -5.15 9.33
CA VAL A 204 0.46 -4.39 10.40
C VAL A 204 1.70 -3.73 9.82
N ILE A 205 1.61 -2.43 9.56
CA ILE A 205 2.71 -1.62 9.00
C ILE A 205 3.45 -0.92 10.14
N ARG A 206 4.77 -1.04 10.17
CA ARG A 206 5.67 -0.30 11.05
C ARG A 206 6.33 0.83 10.27
N LEU A 207 6.31 2.06 10.81
CA LEU A 207 6.99 3.22 10.25
C LEU A 207 7.86 3.88 11.33
N ASP A 208 9.17 3.71 11.22
CA ASP A 208 10.17 4.39 12.02
C ASP A 208 10.47 5.74 11.37
N LEU A 209 9.73 6.76 11.81
CA LEU A 209 9.76 8.09 11.20
C LEU A 209 10.93 8.88 11.78
N ALA A 210 11.67 9.55 10.90
CA ALA A 210 12.88 10.29 11.24
C ALA A 210 12.87 11.65 10.56
N ILE A 211 11.78 12.42 10.76
CA ILE A 211 11.51 13.68 10.08
C ILE A 211 12.58 14.71 10.43
N GLY A 212 13.47 15.00 9.49
CA GLY A 212 14.65 15.85 9.70
C GLY A 212 15.70 15.25 10.64
N GLY A 213 15.66 13.94 10.91
CA GLY A 213 16.51 13.21 11.85
C GLY A 213 15.70 12.30 12.78
N GLN A 214 16.36 11.32 13.39
CA GLN A 214 15.73 10.33 14.28
C GLN A 214 15.19 10.93 15.58
N GLU A 215 15.81 11.99 16.10
CA GLU A 215 15.41 12.61 17.37
C GLU A 215 14.54 13.85 17.16
N ASN A 216 13.92 14.33 18.24
CA ASN A 216 13.06 15.52 18.25
C ASN A 216 11.84 15.40 17.32
N ASN A 217 11.31 14.18 17.16
CA ASN A 217 10.08 13.96 16.41
C ASN A 217 8.88 14.07 17.36
N GLN A 218 7.77 14.61 16.85
CA GLN A 218 6.56 14.89 17.63
C GLN A 218 5.34 14.56 16.79
N VAL A 219 4.39 13.84 17.38
CA VAL A 219 3.05 13.64 16.81
C VAL A 219 2.07 14.60 17.46
N ALA A 220 1.21 15.24 16.67
CA ALA A 220 0.05 15.96 17.15
C ALA A 220 -1.21 15.38 16.51
N SER A 221 -2.29 15.29 17.28
CA SER A 221 -3.61 14.89 16.80
C SER A 221 -4.55 16.09 16.74
N TRP A 222 -5.40 16.14 15.73
CA TRP A 222 -6.43 17.16 15.61
C TRP A 222 -7.74 16.69 16.24
N ASP A 223 -8.30 17.52 17.12
CA ASP A 223 -9.53 17.20 17.88
C ASP A 223 -10.82 17.78 17.26
N GLY A 224 -10.72 18.40 16.08
CA GLY A 224 -11.80 19.15 15.45
C GLY A 224 -11.63 20.67 15.53
N ASN A 225 -10.85 21.17 16.49
CA ASN A 225 -10.65 22.60 16.77
C ASN A 225 -9.18 23.01 16.82
N ALA A 226 -8.30 22.17 17.35
CA ALA A 226 -6.89 22.46 17.55
C ALA A 226 -6.00 21.23 17.41
N TRP A 227 -4.73 21.48 17.06
CA TRP A 227 -3.68 20.48 17.15
C TRP A 227 -3.24 20.34 18.60
N THR A 228 -3.28 19.13 19.11
CA THR A 228 -2.80 18.78 20.46
C THR A 228 -1.67 17.78 20.33
N ASP A 229 -0.54 18.08 20.96
CA ASP A 229 0.62 17.19 20.97
C ASP A 229 0.31 15.90 21.73
N VAL A 230 0.75 14.79 21.15
CA VAL A 230 0.73 13.47 21.77
C VAL A 230 1.98 13.36 22.64
N ALA A 231 1.81 13.41 23.96
CA ALA A 231 2.94 13.43 24.89
C ALA A 231 3.44 12.03 25.27
N THR A 232 2.54 11.05 25.25
CA THR A 232 2.76 9.69 25.73
C THR A 232 2.24 8.72 24.69
N GLU A 233 2.86 7.54 24.63
CA GLU A 233 2.41 6.47 23.75
C GLU A 233 0.91 6.22 23.87
N ARG A 234 0.29 5.96 22.72
CA ARG A 234 -1.15 5.70 22.64
C ARG A 234 -1.53 5.06 21.32
N TRP A 235 -2.75 4.55 21.29
CA TRP A 235 -3.46 4.23 20.05
C TRP A 235 -4.56 5.26 19.73
N PHE A 236 -4.98 5.23 18.48
CA PHE A 236 -6.11 5.95 17.91
C PHE A 236 -7.07 4.94 17.31
N LEU A 237 -8.34 5.06 17.69
CA LEU A 237 -9.42 4.27 17.12
C LEU A 237 -9.83 4.85 15.75
N PRO A 238 -10.49 4.06 14.88
CA PRO A 238 -11.04 4.56 13.63
C PRO A 238 -11.92 5.82 13.82
N SER A 239 -12.68 5.89 14.91
CA SER A 239 -13.49 7.07 15.25
C SER A 239 -12.65 8.31 15.48
N ASP A 240 -11.46 8.18 16.09
CA ASP A 240 -10.55 9.31 16.33
C ASP A 240 -10.01 9.86 15.00
N LEU A 241 -9.95 9.00 13.98
CA LEU A 241 -9.41 9.28 12.65
C LEU A 241 -10.48 9.73 11.63
N GLN A 242 -11.76 9.82 12.03
CA GLN A 242 -12.88 10.25 11.17
C GLN A 242 -13.27 11.73 11.27
N HIS A 243 -12.70 12.49 12.22
CA HIS A 243 -13.13 13.86 12.59
C HIS A 243 -12.75 14.98 11.59
N PHE A 244 -12.96 14.82 10.29
CA PHE A 244 -12.34 15.73 9.32
C PHE A 244 -13.24 16.14 8.15
N ASN A 245 -13.72 17.40 8.18
CA ASN A 245 -14.23 18.13 7.01
C ASN A 245 -13.07 18.46 6.04
N GLY A 246 -12.34 17.44 5.55
CA GLY A 246 -11.20 17.61 4.62
C GLY A 246 -9.87 18.01 5.25
N LEU A 247 -9.65 17.69 6.53
CA LEU A 247 -8.37 17.85 7.23
C LEU A 247 -7.69 16.49 7.50
N TYR A 248 -6.44 16.55 7.96
CA TYR A 248 -5.64 15.37 8.30
C TYR A 248 -5.71 15.07 9.81
N PRO A 249 -5.85 13.79 10.25
CA PRO A 249 -5.94 13.44 11.67
C PRO A 249 -4.68 13.65 12.48
N LEU A 250 -3.53 13.34 11.89
CA LEU A 250 -2.25 13.40 12.57
C LEU A 250 -1.31 14.33 11.80
N ARG A 251 -0.48 15.03 12.56
CA ARG A 251 0.68 15.76 12.09
C ARG A 251 1.90 15.17 12.76
N ILE A 252 2.92 14.86 11.97
CA ILE A 252 4.22 14.41 12.45
C ILE A 252 5.23 15.49 12.08
N SER A 253 6.01 15.95 13.05
CA SER A 253 7.00 17.02 12.88
C SER A 253 8.34 16.64 13.47
N GLY A 254 9.43 17.13 12.88
CA GLY A 254 10.77 16.98 13.43
C GLY A 254 11.76 17.93 12.74
N ASN A 255 12.65 18.53 13.54
CA ASN A 255 13.74 19.41 13.10
C ASN A 255 13.37 20.46 12.01
N GLY A 256 12.18 21.06 12.14
CA GLY A 256 11.68 22.11 11.22
C GLY A 256 10.91 21.60 9.99
N TYR A 257 10.76 20.29 9.84
CA TYR A 257 9.96 19.65 8.79
C TYR A 257 8.70 19.03 9.37
N SER A 258 7.66 18.85 8.57
CA SER A 258 6.42 18.23 9.02
C SER A 258 5.63 17.60 7.89
N TYR A 259 4.89 16.55 8.24
CA TYR A 259 3.96 15.83 7.39
C TYR A 259 2.61 15.72 8.07
N TYR A 260 1.54 15.84 7.29
CA TYR A 260 0.25 15.32 7.65
C TYR A 260 0.14 13.85 7.30
N MET A 261 -0.60 13.07 8.07
CA MET A 261 -0.99 11.71 7.70
C MET A 261 -2.43 11.70 7.18
N GLU A 262 -2.64 11.13 6.02
CA GLU A 262 -3.93 10.98 5.34
C GLU A 262 -4.31 9.49 5.26
N PRO A 263 -5.30 9.03 6.05
CA PRO A 263 -5.82 7.65 5.95
C PRO A 263 -6.46 7.36 4.60
N ALA A 264 -6.53 6.08 4.21
CA ALA A 264 -7.23 5.71 2.99
C ALA A 264 -8.76 5.78 3.21
N GLN A 265 -9.43 6.56 2.38
CA GLN A 265 -10.89 6.69 2.28
C GLN A 265 -11.39 6.36 0.86
N GLY A 266 -10.52 5.74 0.04
CA GLY A 266 -10.79 5.40 -1.37
C GLY A 266 -10.50 6.54 -2.34
N GLN A 267 -9.73 7.55 -1.92
CA GLN A 267 -9.43 8.77 -2.66
C GLN A 267 -8.19 8.66 -3.57
N PHE A 268 -7.40 7.59 -3.47
CA PHE A 268 -6.08 7.51 -4.10
C PHE A 268 -6.07 6.95 -5.54
N GLY A 269 -7.23 6.58 -6.08
CA GLY A 269 -7.34 6.14 -7.49
C GLY A 269 -6.71 4.77 -7.79
N ASP A 270 -6.43 3.99 -6.75
CA ASP A 270 -5.81 2.66 -6.80
C ASP A 270 -6.84 1.52 -6.66
N GLU A 271 -8.14 1.81 -6.87
CA GLU A 271 -9.26 0.88 -6.64
C GLU A 271 -9.52 0.53 -5.16
N GLY A 272 -8.73 1.06 -4.23
CA GLY A 272 -9.00 0.99 -2.80
C GLY A 272 -10.33 1.66 -2.46
N ARG A 273 -11.10 1.05 -1.55
CA ARG A 273 -12.39 1.59 -1.06
C ARG A 273 -12.26 2.37 0.26
N GLY A 274 -11.02 2.56 0.70
CA GLY A 274 -10.68 3.06 2.03
C GLY A 274 -10.46 1.94 3.04
N ASP A 275 -9.91 2.33 4.18
CA ASP A 275 -9.71 1.49 5.34
C ASP A 275 -10.24 2.18 6.62
N THR A 276 -10.39 1.40 7.69
CA THR A 276 -10.77 1.89 9.01
C THR A 276 -9.67 1.54 10.01
N PRO A 277 -8.52 2.25 9.98
CA PRO A 277 -7.31 1.78 10.62
C PRO A 277 -7.32 1.99 12.15
N PHE A 278 -6.57 1.14 12.84
CA PHE A 278 -6.00 1.49 14.14
C PHE A 278 -4.60 2.07 13.92
N VAL A 279 -4.26 3.14 14.64
CA VAL A 279 -2.93 3.76 14.58
C VAL A 279 -2.32 3.80 15.96
N TYR A 280 -1.03 3.49 16.08
CA TYR A 280 -0.29 3.50 17.35
C TYR A 280 0.91 4.40 17.20
N VAL A 281 1.26 5.10 18.27
CA VAL A 281 2.47 5.90 18.38
C VAL A 281 3.23 5.37 19.58
N THR A 282 4.42 4.84 19.34
CA THR A 282 5.32 4.32 20.37
C THR A 282 6.66 5.05 20.34
N GLN A 283 7.39 5.02 21.45
CA GLN A 283 8.79 5.43 21.45
C GLN A 283 9.58 4.35 20.70
N TYR A 284 10.62 4.74 19.96
CA TYR A 284 11.48 3.76 19.31
C TYR A 284 12.19 2.89 20.37
N GLN A 285 12.06 1.57 20.18
CA GLN A 285 12.84 0.56 20.88
C GLN A 285 13.39 -0.44 19.86
N ALA A 286 14.68 -0.75 19.94
CA ALA A 286 15.34 -1.65 18.98
C ALA A 286 14.71 -3.07 18.97
N ALA A 287 14.18 -3.51 20.10
CA ALA A 287 13.52 -4.82 20.21
C ALA A 287 12.14 -4.87 19.54
N GLU A 288 11.57 -3.73 19.17
CA GLU A 288 10.20 -3.60 18.64
C GLU A 288 10.22 -3.43 17.12
N GLY A 289 11.02 -4.27 16.45
CA GLY A 289 11.04 -4.39 15.00
C GLY A 289 12.07 -3.51 14.28
N GLU A 290 13.20 -3.16 14.89
CA GLU A 290 14.37 -2.65 14.13
C GLU A 290 14.88 -3.73 13.16
N ASN A 291 15.04 -4.96 13.69
CA ASN A 291 15.27 -6.17 12.89
C ASN A 291 13.94 -6.90 12.64
N ASP A 292 13.99 -8.00 11.88
CA ASP A 292 12.83 -8.85 11.62
C ASP A 292 12.12 -9.23 12.93
N LEU A 293 10.86 -8.83 13.03
CA LEU A 293 10.04 -9.02 14.23
C LEU A 293 9.32 -10.36 14.19
N GLY A 294 8.90 -10.77 12.99
CA GLY A 294 7.99 -11.90 12.81
C GLY A 294 6.61 -11.60 13.40
N VAL A 295 5.95 -12.66 13.87
CA VAL A 295 4.58 -12.60 14.37
C VAL A 295 4.45 -11.76 15.64
N ILE A 296 3.47 -10.84 15.65
CA ILE A 296 3.28 -9.85 16.71
C ILE A 296 1.91 -9.99 17.39
N GLY A 297 1.92 -10.20 18.71
CA GLY A 297 0.69 -10.23 19.52
C GLY A 297 -0.26 -11.37 19.15
N ALA A 298 -1.56 -11.17 19.39
CA ALA A 298 -2.58 -12.18 19.14
C ALA A 298 -3.51 -11.75 17.98
N CYS A 299 -3.92 -12.72 17.17
CA CYS A 299 -4.97 -12.55 16.18
C CYS A 299 -6.23 -13.31 16.64
N CYS A 300 -7.45 -12.87 16.35
CA CYS A 300 -7.81 -11.67 15.60
C CYS A 300 -8.88 -10.93 16.39
N ASN A 301 -8.48 -9.87 17.09
CA ASN A 301 -9.42 -9.04 17.83
C ASN A 301 -10.11 -8.05 16.88
N ASP A 302 -11.32 -7.62 17.23
CA ASP A 302 -12.06 -6.59 16.48
C ASP A 302 -11.83 -5.16 17.01
N ASP A 303 -10.87 -4.99 17.92
CA ASP A 303 -10.52 -3.71 18.54
C ASP A 303 -9.04 -3.39 18.41
N HIS A 304 -8.53 -2.39 19.13
CA HIS A 304 -7.14 -1.95 19.05
C HIS A 304 -6.10 -3.01 19.50
N ARG A 305 -6.46 -4.24 19.85
CA ARG A 305 -5.48 -5.28 20.23
C ARG A 305 -4.98 -6.04 19.01
N GLN A 306 -4.16 -5.35 18.20
CA GLN A 306 -3.68 -5.81 16.88
C GLN A 306 -2.19 -6.17 16.85
N GLY A 307 -1.53 -6.26 18.01
CA GLY A 307 -0.10 -6.53 18.12
C GLY A 307 0.67 -5.34 18.65
N PRO A 308 0.70 -4.17 17.98
CA PRO A 308 1.41 -3.00 18.46
C PRO A 308 0.91 -2.45 19.81
N ASP A 309 -0.31 -2.81 20.24
CA ASP A 309 -0.85 -2.43 21.55
C ASP A 309 0.03 -2.89 22.71
N GLN A 310 0.78 -3.99 22.56
CA GLN A 310 1.66 -4.50 23.61
C GLN A 310 2.87 -3.58 23.90
N PHE A 311 3.22 -2.72 22.93
CA PHE A 311 4.32 -1.77 23.06
C PHE A 311 3.90 -0.46 23.70
N VAL A 312 2.60 -0.14 23.67
CA VAL A 312 2.07 1.05 24.35
C VAL A 312 2.07 0.84 25.86
N ASN A 313 3.13 1.30 26.52
CA ASN A 313 3.40 1.03 27.93
C ASN A 313 3.51 2.33 28.78
N GLY A 314 3.36 3.50 28.16
CA GLY A 314 3.32 4.79 28.82
C GLY A 314 4.63 5.59 28.71
N GLU A 315 5.52 5.20 27.79
CA GLU A 315 6.72 5.97 27.48
C GLU A 315 6.41 7.34 26.88
N SER A 316 7.37 8.26 26.96
CA SER A 316 7.25 9.57 26.33
C SER A 316 7.45 9.42 24.83
N VAL A 317 6.63 10.12 24.04
CA VAL A 317 6.82 10.25 22.57
C VAL A 317 7.00 11.71 22.16
N ALA A 318 7.15 12.61 23.12
CA ALA A 318 7.30 14.04 22.88
C ALA A 318 8.74 14.41 22.59
N ASN A 319 9.04 14.80 21.35
CA ASN A 319 10.39 15.15 20.89
C ASN A 319 11.39 13.98 21.00
N GLU A 320 10.91 12.76 20.80
CA GLU A 320 11.70 11.53 20.86
C GLU A 320 11.86 10.95 19.46
N ASN A 321 12.60 9.84 19.34
CA ASN A 321 12.45 8.95 18.19
C ASN A 321 11.13 8.16 18.30
N ILE A 322 10.30 8.23 17.25
CA ILE A 322 8.94 7.71 17.26
C ILE A 322 8.72 6.63 16.20
N VAL A 323 7.93 5.62 16.56
CA VAL A 323 7.44 4.62 15.62
C VAL A 323 5.93 4.80 15.50
N LEU A 324 5.45 4.96 14.27
CA LEU A 324 4.04 4.91 13.93
C LEU A 324 3.69 3.52 13.42
N TRP A 325 2.68 2.90 14.01
CA TRP A 325 2.12 1.65 13.52
C TRP A 325 0.77 1.91 12.89
N TYR A 326 0.55 1.37 11.69
CA TYR A 326 -0.69 1.53 10.95
C TYR A 326 -1.28 0.17 10.64
N VAL A 327 -2.43 -0.13 11.24
CA VAL A 327 -3.14 -1.39 11.06
C VAL A 327 -4.43 -1.13 10.32
N SER A 328 -4.42 -1.31 9.01
CA SER A 328 -5.61 -1.16 8.17
C SER A 328 -6.66 -2.22 8.51
N GLN A 329 -7.91 -1.97 8.09
CA GLN A 329 -8.96 -2.98 8.08
C GLN A 329 -9.65 -2.97 6.73
N ALA A 330 -9.56 -4.08 5.99
CA ALA A 330 -10.21 -4.25 4.70
C ALA A 330 -11.04 -5.54 4.67
N GLN A 331 -12.35 -5.37 4.56
CA GLN A 331 -13.32 -6.46 4.51
C GLN A 331 -13.43 -7.02 3.10
N THR A 332 -13.36 -8.34 2.99
CA THR A 332 -13.66 -9.05 1.75
C THR A 332 -15.12 -8.85 1.37
N ASP A 333 -15.35 -8.53 0.10
CA ASP A 333 -16.67 -8.52 -0.53
C ASP A 333 -16.65 -9.46 -1.74
N VAL A 334 -17.58 -10.41 -1.79
CA VAL A 334 -17.71 -11.38 -2.88
C VAL A 334 -18.96 -11.14 -3.73
N THR A 335 -19.63 -10.01 -3.51
CA THR A 335 -20.80 -9.61 -4.29
C THR A 335 -20.38 -9.32 -5.72
N VAL A 336 -20.95 -10.06 -6.69
CA VAL A 336 -20.62 -9.88 -8.10
C VAL A 336 -20.92 -8.44 -8.53
N GLY A 337 -19.91 -7.76 -9.09
CA GLY A 337 -19.95 -6.34 -9.44
C GLY A 337 -19.30 -5.43 -8.40
N ASP A 338 -19.22 -5.88 -7.15
CA ASP A 338 -18.66 -5.15 -6.01
C ASP A 338 -17.56 -5.98 -5.31
N MET A 339 -16.91 -6.92 -6.00
CA MET A 339 -15.87 -7.77 -5.41
C MET A 339 -14.67 -6.96 -4.89
N TYR A 340 -14.11 -7.34 -3.75
CA TYR A 340 -12.99 -6.66 -3.07
C TYR A 340 -12.25 -7.62 -2.14
N CYS A 341 -10.93 -7.46 -2.02
CA CYS A 341 -10.03 -8.44 -1.37
C CYS A 341 -10.21 -9.88 -1.90
N TRP A 342 -10.52 -10.06 -3.18
CA TRP A 342 -11.02 -11.34 -3.70
C TRP A 342 -10.34 -11.79 -4.99
N THR A 343 -10.16 -13.11 -5.12
CA THR A 343 -9.71 -13.77 -6.35
C THR A 343 -10.77 -14.76 -6.80
N VAL A 344 -11.31 -14.58 -8.00
CA VAL A 344 -12.27 -15.48 -8.63
C VAL A 344 -11.54 -16.68 -9.25
N THR A 345 -10.53 -16.40 -10.08
CA THR A 345 -9.64 -17.39 -10.69
C THR A 345 -8.19 -17.03 -10.42
N GLY A 346 -7.37 -18.05 -10.15
CA GLY A 346 -5.92 -17.90 -10.08
C GLY A 346 -5.26 -18.00 -11.46
N GLU A 347 -3.97 -18.34 -11.46
CA GLU A 347 -3.18 -18.54 -12.68
C GLU A 347 -3.77 -19.62 -13.60
N PRO A 348 -3.57 -19.53 -14.93
CA PRO A 348 -2.75 -18.54 -15.66
C PRO A 348 -3.50 -17.25 -16.07
N ASN A 349 -4.82 -17.18 -15.84
CA ASN A 349 -5.65 -16.04 -16.23
C ASN A 349 -6.39 -15.54 -14.98
N PRO A 350 -5.70 -14.78 -14.13
CA PRO A 350 -6.27 -14.36 -12.87
C PRO A 350 -7.38 -13.33 -13.06
N GLU A 351 -8.51 -13.55 -12.39
CA GLU A 351 -9.58 -12.57 -12.22
C GLU A 351 -9.60 -12.17 -10.74
N THR A 352 -9.18 -10.94 -10.46
CA THR A 352 -8.88 -10.46 -9.10
C THR A 352 -9.40 -9.07 -8.85
N TYR A 353 -9.71 -8.84 -7.58
CA TYR A 353 -10.24 -7.61 -7.05
C TYR A 353 -9.45 -7.28 -5.77
N PRO A 354 -8.23 -6.74 -5.89
CA PRO A 354 -7.41 -6.45 -4.73
C PRO A 354 -8.06 -5.39 -3.84
N CYS A 355 -7.68 -5.41 -2.57
CA CYS A 355 -7.95 -4.31 -1.66
C CYS A 355 -6.65 -3.66 -1.22
N PHE A 356 -6.43 -2.45 -1.73
CA PHE A 356 -5.31 -1.62 -1.36
C PHE A 356 -5.67 -0.72 -0.17
N THR A 357 -4.81 -0.73 0.83
CA THR A 357 -4.95 0.02 2.08
C THR A 357 -3.65 0.72 2.45
N GLY A 358 -3.70 1.67 3.38
CA GLY A 358 -2.50 2.30 3.93
C GLY A 358 -2.43 3.82 3.74
N PRO A 359 -1.66 4.52 4.59
CA PRO A 359 -1.68 5.97 4.70
C PRO A 359 -0.76 6.66 3.70
N MET A 360 -1.18 7.85 3.28
CA MET A 360 -0.34 8.83 2.59
C MET A 360 0.21 9.84 3.61
N PHE A 361 1.43 10.32 3.40
CA PHE A 361 2.04 11.39 4.17
C PHE A 361 2.27 12.60 3.27
N VAL A 362 1.74 13.75 3.68
CA VAL A 362 1.72 14.98 2.88
C VAL A 362 2.54 16.08 3.55
N PRO A 363 3.58 16.63 2.91
CA PRO A 363 4.42 17.66 3.52
C PRO A 363 3.63 18.96 3.79
N ILE A 364 3.82 19.57 4.97
CA ILE A 364 3.10 20.78 5.44
C ILE A 364 3.84 22.06 5.00
N ASN A 365 4.42 22.06 3.81
CA ASN A 365 5.41 23.03 3.31
C ASN A 365 6.85 22.73 3.79
N ALA A 366 7.60 21.95 2.98
CA ALA A 366 9.06 22.01 2.99
C ALA A 366 9.53 23.47 2.72
N PRO A 367 10.71 23.91 3.19
CA PRO A 367 11.25 25.20 2.79
C PRO A 367 11.25 25.28 1.26
N VAL A 368 10.47 26.22 0.72
CA VAL A 368 10.52 26.61 -0.69
C VAL A 368 11.96 27.00 -0.98
N THR A 369 12.72 26.10 -1.59
CA THR A 369 13.95 26.48 -2.26
C THR A 369 13.48 27.40 -3.38
N PRO A 370 13.88 28.69 -3.40
CA PRO A 370 13.46 29.56 -4.48
C PRO A 370 13.98 28.94 -5.78
N THR A 371 13.05 28.52 -6.64
CA THR A 371 13.34 28.23 -8.04
C THR A 371 14.23 29.36 -8.55
N PRO A 372 15.42 29.08 -9.14
CA PRO A 372 16.23 30.13 -9.71
C PRO A 372 15.34 30.90 -10.68
N THR A 373 15.02 32.14 -10.32
CA THR A 373 14.25 33.04 -11.18
C THR A 373 15.04 33.09 -12.48
N ALA A 374 14.40 32.66 -13.57
CA ALA A 374 14.97 32.81 -14.89
C ALA A 374 15.40 34.27 -15.03
N THR A 375 16.71 34.50 -14.97
CA THR A 375 17.27 35.82 -15.15
C THR A 375 16.90 36.18 -16.58
N THR A 376 16.01 37.15 -16.70
CA THR A 376 15.68 37.76 -17.98
C THR A 376 16.98 38.27 -18.57
N SER A 377 17.44 37.56 -19.59
CA SER A 377 18.62 37.91 -20.37
C SER A 377 18.42 39.33 -20.90
N PRO A 378 19.31 40.30 -20.61
CA PRO A 378 19.19 41.62 -21.17
C PRO A 378 19.36 41.54 -22.70
N SER A 379 18.41 42.18 -23.37
CA SER A 379 18.30 42.35 -24.82
C SER A 379 19.67 42.61 -25.48
N ALA A 380 19.97 41.80 -26.50
CA ALA A 380 21.20 41.87 -27.26
C ALA A 380 21.36 43.24 -27.95
N THR A 381 22.42 43.95 -27.60
CA THR A 381 22.95 45.06 -28.41
C THR A 381 23.73 44.48 -29.58
N GLN A 382 23.32 44.84 -30.78
CA GLN A 382 23.93 44.41 -32.05
C GLN A 382 25.39 44.88 -32.14
N THR A 383 26.28 44.01 -32.63
CA THR A 383 27.65 44.32 -33.06
C THR A 383 27.94 43.48 -34.32
N PRO A 384 28.64 44.01 -35.34
CA PRO A 384 28.50 43.55 -36.73
C PRO A 384 29.34 42.31 -37.10
N SER A 385 28.92 41.71 -38.22
CA SER A 385 29.46 40.51 -38.88
C SER A 385 30.98 40.34 -38.89
N PRO A 386 31.49 39.10 -38.68
CA PRO A 386 32.84 38.75 -39.05
C PRO A 386 32.96 38.30 -40.53
N THR A 387 34.08 38.70 -41.10
CA THR A 387 34.63 38.39 -42.42
C THR A 387 34.92 36.89 -42.62
N ALA A 388 34.71 36.41 -43.85
CA ALA A 388 34.94 35.04 -44.31
C ALA A 388 36.39 34.57 -44.14
N THR A 389 36.56 33.29 -43.79
CA THR A 389 37.85 32.55 -43.74
C THR A 389 37.69 31.22 -44.51
N PRO A 390 38.72 30.76 -45.27
CA PRO A 390 38.53 29.87 -46.41
C PRO A 390 38.52 28.38 -46.07
N THR A 391 37.95 27.62 -47.00
CA THR A 391 37.74 26.17 -47.03
C THR A 391 39.04 25.37 -47.01
N PRO A 392 39.17 24.30 -46.20
CA PRO A 392 40.27 23.35 -46.32
C PRO A 392 40.00 22.26 -47.36
N ILE A 393 41.07 21.93 -48.09
CA ILE A 393 41.20 20.93 -49.15
C ILE A 393 41.09 19.50 -48.58
N THR A 394 40.25 18.67 -49.19
CA THR A 394 40.14 17.23 -48.90
C THR A 394 41.30 16.46 -49.55
N VAL A 395 42.06 15.71 -48.76
CA VAL A 395 43.03 14.71 -49.24
C VAL A 395 42.48 13.31 -48.92
N LEU A 396 42.24 12.50 -49.94
CA LEU A 396 41.88 11.08 -49.81
C LEU A 396 43.11 10.25 -49.42
N LEU A 397 42.96 9.38 -48.42
CA LEU A 397 43.87 8.28 -48.11
C LEU A 397 43.15 6.94 -48.38
N PRO A 398 43.87 5.91 -48.89
CA PRO A 398 43.26 4.67 -49.35
C PRO A 398 42.91 3.69 -48.21
N ALA A 399 41.88 2.89 -48.45
CA ALA A 399 41.28 1.93 -47.53
C ALA A 399 42.21 0.77 -47.16
N ILE A 400 42.24 0.44 -45.85
CA ILE A 400 42.83 -0.80 -45.32
C ILE A 400 41.73 -1.86 -45.22
N GLN A 401 41.88 -2.95 -45.98
CA GLN A 401 41.04 -4.14 -45.88
C GLN A 401 41.30 -4.86 -44.54
N ARG A 402 40.22 -5.07 -43.74
CA ARG A 402 40.24 -5.96 -42.57
C ARG A 402 40.01 -7.41 -43.00
N ALA A 403 40.80 -8.32 -42.43
CA ALA A 403 40.66 -9.76 -42.58
C ALA A 403 39.41 -10.30 -41.83
N PRO A 404 38.85 -11.46 -42.24
CA PRO A 404 37.66 -12.05 -41.62
C PRO A 404 37.97 -12.67 -40.24
N PRO A 405 36.98 -12.72 -39.33
CA PRO A 405 37.15 -13.32 -38.01
C PRO A 405 37.17 -14.87 -38.07
N THR A 406 38.05 -15.44 -37.26
CA THR A 406 38.18 -16.89 -36.99
C THR A 406 36.97 -17.41 -36.20
N PRO A 407 36.43 -18.61 -36.51
CA PRO A 407 35.27 -19.16 -35.81
C PRO A 407 35.61 -19.69 -34.41
N THR A 408 34.75 -19.33 -33.43
CA THR A 408 34.76 -19.79 -32.04
C THR A 408 34.28 -21.25 -31.93
N PRO A 409 34.89 -22.11 -31.10
CA PRO A 409 34.47 -23.49 -30.93
C PRO A 409 33.15 -23.61 -30.16
N THR A 410 32.25 -24.45 -30.68
CA THR A 410 30.95 -24.81 -30.10
C THR A 410 31.14 -25.73 -28.89
N ALA A 411 30.65 -25.32 -27.72
CA ALA A 411 30.60 -26.17 -26.53
C ALA A 411 29.43 -27.16 -26.63
N THR A 412 29.73 -28.44 -26.42
CA THR A 412 28.77 -29.55 -26.36
C THR A 412 28.09 -29.59 -24.99
N PRO A 413 26.75 -29.76 -24.90
CA PRO A 413 26.07 -29.89 -23.62
C PRO A 413 26.33 -31.27 -22.98
N PRO A 414 26.41 -31.37 -21.64
CA PRO A 414 26.56 -32.64 -20.94
C PRO A 414 25.25 -33.46 -20.98
N PRO A 415 25.34 -34.80 -20.87
CA PRO A 415 24.18 -35.69 -20.97
C PRO A 415 23.28 -35.59 -19.74
N ALA A 416 21.97 -35.68 -19.97
CA ALA A 416 20.93 -35.71 -18.94
C ALA A 416 21.03 -37.00 -18.10
N SER A 417 21.23 -36.85 -16.79
CA SER A 417 21.07 -37.93 -15.82
C SER A 417 19.64 -37.99 -15.32
N SER A 418 18.90 -39.05 -15.66
CA SER A 418 17.62 -39.37 -15.04
C SER A 418 17.86 -39.95 -13.64
N GLY A 419 17.85 -39.09 -12.63
CA GLY A 419 17.74 -39.50 -11.23
C GLY A 419 16.28 -39.37 -10.79
N ALA A 420 15.60 -40.49 -10.58
CA ALA A 420 14.32 -40.50 -9.90
C ALA A 420 14.53 -40.08 -8.45
N ILE A 421 13.91 -38.97 -8.03
CA ILE A 421 13.85 -38.54 -6.63
C ILE A 421 12.61 -39.21 -6.03
N ASP A 422 12.85 -40.16 -5.13
CA ASP A 422 11.81 -40.84 -4.36
C ASP A 422 11.43 -39.92 -3.17
N ILE A 423 10.33 -39.17 -3.31
CA ILE A 423 9.81 -38.31 -2.23
C ILE A 423 9.01 -39.21 -1.28
N THR A 424 9.64 -39.60 -0.17
CA THR A 424 8.94 -40.22 0.96
C THR A 424 8.18 -39.13 1.71
N VAL A 425 6.85 -39.09 1.54
CA VAL A 425 5.95 -38.24 2.33
C VAL A 425 5.86 -38.83 3.74
N ILE A 426 6.50 -38.18 4.72
CA ILE A 426 6.32 -38.50 6.14
C ILE A 426 5.06 -37.78 6.62
N TYR A 427 3.97 -38.52 6.79
CA TYR A 427 2.79 -38.04 7.50
C TYR A 427 3.12 -37.98 9.00
N TYR A 428 3.20 -36.77 9.55
CA TYR A 428 3.24 -36.56 10.98
C TYR A 428 1.82 -36.75 11.54
N ASN A 429 1.59 -37.88 12.21
CA ASN A 429 0.37 -38.11 12.99
C ASN A 429 0.55 -37.43 14.37
N PRO A 430 -0.30 -36.47 14.77
CA PRO A 430 -0.25 -35.93 16.12
C PRO A 430 -0.62 -37.02 17.15
N PRO A 431 0.08 -37.11 18.30
CA PRO A 431 -0.24 -38.07 19.34
C PRO A 431 -1.60 -37.77 19.97
N GLY A 432 -2.37 -38.84 20.18
CA GLY A 432 -3.78 -38.79 20.55
C GLY A 432 -4.08 -38.01 21.82
N GLY A 433 -5.06 -37.11 21.71
CA GLY A 433 -5.81 -36.59 22.84
C GLY A 433 -6.92 -37.56 23.20
N THR A 434 -6.88 -38.06 24.42
CA THR A 434 -7.96 -38.81 25.07
C THR A 434 -9.16 -37.90 25.30
N GLU A 435 -10.34 -38.29 24.82
CA GLU A 435 -11.63 -37.75 25.27
C GLU A 435 -11.83 -38.00 26.78
N PRO A 436 -12.44 -37.07 27.53
CA PRO A 436 -13.11 -37.41 28.76
C PRO A 436 -14.58 -37.72 28.49
N ASN A 437 -14.99 -38.90 28.95
CA ASN A 437 -16.37 -39.22 29.28
C ASN A 437 -16.88 -38.25 30.36
N GLU A 438 -17.98 -37.56 30.07
CA GLU A 438 -19.24 -37.46 30.86
C GLU A 438 -20.07 -36.24 30.43
#